data_AF-A0A519GMC5-F1
#
_entry.id   AF-A0A519GMC5-F1
#
_cell.length_a   1.000
_cell.length_b   1.000
_cell.length_c   1.000
_cell.angle_alpha   90.00
_cell.angle_beta   90.00
_cell.angle_gamma   90.00
#
_symmetry.space_group_name_H-M   'P 1'
#
loop_
_entity.id
_entity.type
_entity.pdbx_description
1 polymer ?
#
loop_
_entity_poly.entity_id
_entity_poly.type
_entity_poly.pdbx_seq_one_letter_code
_entity_poly.pdbx_strand_id
1 'polypeptide(L)'
;AQHRGVAVEGKLKERLERAFKLIVDSNLASPSVYVHRDFMPRNLMVGDGRMGVLDFQDAVCGPITYDIASLMRDAFLSWDEEFVLDITIRYWEAARRARLPVDADFGAFYRAVEWMGLQRHLKVAGIFARLTLRDGKPKYLADTPRFIAYIRATAGRYMELTPLVRVIDEVEGTSALSGFAYGRV
;
A
#
# COMPACT_ATOMS: atom_id res chain seq x y z
N ALA A 1 16.72 -14.05 -0.80
CA ALA A 1 17.90 -14.86 -1.17
C ALA A 1 18.32 -14.66 -2.63
N GLN A 2 17.49 -14.98 -3.64
CA GLN A 2 17.98 -15.05 -5.04
C GLN A 2 18.28 -13.69 -5.73
N HIS A 3 17.53 -12.62 -5.48
CA HIS A 3 17.76 -11.33 -6.18
C HIS A 3 18.81 -10.44 -5.50
N ARG A 4 18.74 -10.29 -4.17
CA ARG A 4 19.64 -9.43 -3.38
C ARG A 4 20.64 -10.20 -2.50
N GLY A 5 20.67 -11.53 -2.56
CA GLY A 5 21.55 -12.34 -1.70
C GLY A 5 21.14 -12.42 -0.21
N VAL A 6 20.21 -11.59 0.26
CA VAL A 6 19.82 -11.55 1.69
C VAL A 6 18.96 -12.76 2.08
N ALA A 7 19.39 -13.50 3.09
CA ALA A 7 18.60 -14.55 3.73
C ALA A 7 17.61 -13.91 4.73
N VAL A 8 16.32 -14.20 4.58
CA VAL A 8 15.27 -13.69 5.48
C VAL A 8 15.11 -14.67 6.64
N GLU A 9 15.96 -14.53 7.65
CA GLU A 9 16.04 -15.44 8.79
C GLU A 9 16.26 -14.69 10.12
N GLY A 10 16.16 -15.41 11.24
CA GLY A 10 16.32 -14.87 12.60
C GLY A 10 15.56 -13.57 12.84
N LYS A 11 16.26 -12.57 13.38
CA LYS A 11 15.68 -11.25 13.73
C LYS A 11 15.11 -10.48 12.53
N LEU A 12 15.63 -10.71 11.31
CA LEU A 12 15.11 -10.07 10.10
C LEU A 12 13.72 -10.63 9.76
N LYS A 13 13.59 -11.96 9.73
CA LYS A 13 12.32 -12.64 9.50
C LYS A 13 11.27 -12.25 10.54
N GLU A 14 11.63 -12.30 11.82
CA GLU A 14 10.68 -11.95 12.89
C GLU A 14 10.18 -10.50 12.80
N ARG A 15 11.06 -9.54 12.46
CA ARG A 15 10.65 -8.13 12.28
C ARG A 15 9.67 -7.99 11.12
N LEU A 16 9.95 -8.67 10.01
CA LEU A 16 9.09 -8.64 8.83
C LEU A 16 7.72 -9.27 9.12
N GLU A 17 7.68 -10.43 9.77
CA GLU A 17 6.43 -11.12 10.14
C GLU A 17 5.59 -10.29 11.11
N ARG A 18 6.20 -9.65 12.11
CA ARG A 18 5.50 -8.72 13.01
C ARG A 18 4.92 -7.53 12.27
N ALA A 19 5.67 -6.94 11.35
CA ALA A 19 5.16 -5.82 10.54
C ALA A 19 3.99 -6.25 9.65
N PHE A 20 4.08 -7.40 8.99
CA PHE A 20 2.99 -7.95 8.18
C PHE A 20 1.74 -8.22 9.00
N LYS A 21 1.91 -8.85 10.17
CA LYS A 21 0.78 -9.10 11.08
C LYS A 21 0.11 -7.80 11.50
N LEU A 22 0.88 -6.80 11.93
CA LEU A 22 0.36 -5.49 12.32
C LEU A 22 -0.44 -4.80 11.20
N ILE A 23 0.09 -4.82 9.97
CA ILE A 23 -0.58 -4.24 8.80
C ILE A 23 -1.89 -4.97 8.50
N VAL A 24 -1.87 -6.31 8.53
CA VAL A 24 -3.07 -7.13 8.30
C VAL A 24 -4.12 -6.88 9.38
N ASP A 25 -3.73 -6.90 10.66
CA ASP A 25 -4.65 -6.67 11.78
C ASP A 25 -5.31 -5.28 11.68
N SER A 26 -4.53 -4.23 11.37
CA SER A 26 -5.07 -2.88 11.18
C SER A 26 -6.04 -2.78 10.02
N ASN A 27 -5.76 -3.46 8.90
CA ASN A 27 -6.65 -3.45 7.74
C ASN A 27 -7.95 -4.22 7.99
N LEU A 28 -7.87 -5.35 8.71
CA LEU A 28 -9.04 -6.16 9.08
C LEU A 28 -9.91 -5.50 10.16
N ALA A 29 -9.37 -4.55 10.92
CA ALA A 29 -10.15 -3.75 11.88
C ALA A 29 -11.07 -2.72 11.20
N SER A 30 -10.84 -2.39 9.93
CA SER A 30 -11.72 -1.49 9.18
C SER A 30 -13.06 -2.17 8.86
N PRO A 31 -14.18 -1.43 8.88
CA PRO A 31 -15.49 -1.98 8.55
C PRO A 31 -15.53 -2.66 7.17
N SER A 32 -16.22 -3.79 7.11
CA SER A 32 -16.33 -4.58 5.89
C SER A 32 -17.52 -4.14 5.04
N VAL A 33 -17.29 -3.96 3.74
CA VAL A 33 -18.30 -3.65 2.71
C VAL A 33 -18.02 -4.48 1.46
N TYR A 34 -18.89 -4.38 0.45
CA TYR A 34 -18.58 -4.90 -0.88
C TYR A 34 -17.36 -4.16 -1.45
N VAL A 35 -16.35 -4.92 -1.86
CA VAL A 35 -15.14 -4.40 -2.51
C VAL A 35 -14.92 -5.10 -3.84
N HIS A 36 -14.65 -4.32 -4.89
CA HIS A 36 -14.35 -4.78 -6.23
C HIS A 36 -12.99 -5.50 -6.30
N ARG A 37 -12.06 -5.11 -5.42
CA ARG A 37 -10.65 -5.55 -5.33
C ARG A 37 -9.72 -5.08 -6.44
N ASP A 38 -10.26 -4.88 -7.63
CA ASP A 38 -9.56 -4.35 -8.81
C ASP A 38 -10.16 -3.01 -9.28
N PHE A 39 -10.57 -2.15 -8.35
CA PHE A 39 -11.10 -0.82 -8.66
C PHE A 39 -9.96 0.15 -9.01
N MET A 40 -9.59 0.19 -10.28
CA MET A 40 -8.44 0.96 -10.75
C MET A 40 -8.66 1.45 -12.18
N PRO A 41 -7.92 2.48 -12.66
CA PRO A 41 -8.26 3.20 -13.88
C PRO A 41 -8.44 2.33 -15.13
N ARG A 42 -7.66 1.25 -15.28
CA ARG A 42 -7.78 0.32 -16.43
C ARG A 42 -9.13 -0.41 -16.51
N ASN A 43 -9.84 -0.52 -15.39
CA ASN A 43 -11.13 -1.20 -15.28
C ASN A 43 -12.31 -0.20 -15.27
N LEU A 44 -12.02 1.11 -15.44
CA LEU A 44 -13.03 2.16 -15.54
C LEU A 44 -13.17 2.60 -16.99
N MET A 45 -14.36 2.44 -17.54
CA MET A 45 -14.69 2.82 -18.91
C MET A 45 -15.57 4.07 -18.90
N VAL A 46 -15.21 5.09 -19.67
CA VAL A 46 -15.99 6.33 -19.77
C VAL A 46 -16.53 6.45 -21.19
N GLY A 47 -17.86 6.53 -21.31
CA GLY A 47 -18.56 6.66 -22.60
C GLY A 47 -19.96 7.23 -22.41
N ASP A 48 -20.41 8.08 -23.33
CA ASP A 48 -21.74 8.72 -23.32
C ASP A 48 -22.12 9.38 -21.98
N GLY A 49 -21.13 10.00 -21.32
CA GLY A 49 -21.32 10.65 -20.01
C GLY A 49 -21.56 9.67 -18.84
N ARG A 50 -21.34 8.37 -19.04
CA ARG A 50 -21.49 7.32 -18.03
C ARG A 50 -20.17 6.63 -17.76
N MET A 51 -20.04 6.10 -16.54
CA MET A 51 -18.92 5.27 -16.12
C MET A 51 -19.36 3.81 -16.03
N GLY A 52 -18.64 2.93 -16.73
CA GLY A 52 -18.73 1.48 -16.59
C GLY A 52 -17.56 0.95 -15.78
N VAL A 53 -17.80 -0.11 -15.02
CA VAL A 53 -16.78 -0.81 -14.21
C VAL A 53 -16.69 -2.25 -14.71
N LEU A 54 -15.48 -2.70 -15.04
CA LEU A 54 -15.19 -4.05 -15.52
C LEU A 54 -14.49 -4.88 -14.43
N ASP A 55 -14.46 -6.21 -14.61
CA ASP A 55 -13.68 -7.14 -13.80
C ASP A 55 -14.20 -7.35 -12.35
N PHE A 56 -15.52 -7.25 -12.16
CA PHE A 56 -16.18 -7.32 -10.85
C PHE A 56 -16.45 -8.75 -10.32
N GLN A 57 -16.16 -9.80 -11.10
CA GLN A 57 -16.47 -11.19 -10.74
C GLN A 57 -15.71 -11.69 -9.50
N ASP A 58 -14.63 -10.99 -9.17
CA ASP A 58 -13.72 -11.32 -8.07
C ASP A 58 -14.06 -10.55 -6.78
N ALA A 59 -15.15 -9.79 -6.77
CA ALA A 59 -15.55 -8.98 -5.63
C ALA A 59 -15.85 -9.81 -4.37
N VAL A 60 -15.57 -9.22 -3.21
CA VAL A 60 -15.74 -9.87 -1.90
C VAL A 60 -16.26 -8.87 -0.88
N CYS A 61 -16.57 -9.34 0.33
CA CYS A 61 -16.66 -8.47 1.49
C CYS A 61 -15.26 -8.21 2.05
N GLY A 62 -14.86 -6.95 2.16
CA GLY A 62 -13.56 -6.55 2.66
C GLY A 62 -13.55 -5.10 3.18
N PRO A 63 -12.39 -4.62 3.65
CA PRO A 63 -12.28 -3.29 4.25
C PRO A 63 -12.78 -2.17 3.33
N ILE A 64 -13.56 -1.23 3.87
CA ILE A 64 -14.09 -0.06 3.13
C ILE A 64 -13.00 0.79 2.45
N THR A 65 -11.78 0.71 2.94
CA THR A 65 -10.61 1.41 2.39
C THR A 65 -10.02 0.75 1.14
N TYR A 66 -10.41 -0.48 0.81
CA TYR A 66 -9.74 -1.31 -0.21
C TYR A 66 -9.79 -0.70 -1.61
N ASP A 67 -10.98 -0.30 -2.07
CA ASP A 67 -11.17 0.16 -3.44
C ASP A 67 -10.66 1.60 -3.66
N ILE A 68 -10.77 2.48 -2.64
CA ILE A 68 -10.16 3.82 -2.73
C ILE A 68 -8.63 3.73 -2.70
N ALA A 69 -8.06 2.80 -1.90
CA ALA A 69 -6.63 2.53 -1.91
C ALA A 69 -6.19 1.94 -3.26
N SER A 70 -6.97 1.05 -3.88
CA SER A 70 -6.62 0.50 -5.20
C SER A 70 -6.63 1.54 -6.31
N LEU A 71 -7.54 2.52 -6.23
CA LEU A 71 -7.67 3.57 -7.22
C LEU A 71 -6.55 4.62 -7.09
N MET A 72 -6.27 5.07 -5.86
CA MET A 72 -5.36 6.19 -5.59
C MET A 72 -3.91 5.78 -5.39
N ARG A 73 -3.66 4.51 -5.01
CA ARG A 73 -2.32 3.96 -4.82
C ARG A 73 -2.14 2.78 -5.77
N ASP A 74 -2.32 3.06 -7.06
CA ASP A 74 -2.30 2.08 -8.12
C ASP A 74 -0.90 1.53 -8.40
N ALA A 75 -0.88 0.27 -8.82
CA ALA A 75 0.31 -0.47 -9.17
C ALA A 75 0.93 -0.07 -10.51
N PHE A 76 0.35 0.83 -11.32
CA PHE A 76 0.87 1.26 -12.63
C PHE A 76 0.86 2.77 -12.83
N LEU A 77 0.07 3.50 -12.04
CA LEU A 77 -0.03 4.96 -12.09
C LEU A 77 0.37 5.58 -10.75
N SER A 78 1.08 6.71 -10.82
CA SER A 78 1.34 7.58 -9.68
C SER A 78 0.58 8.88 -9.84
N TRP A 79 0.02 9.36 -8.75
CA TRP A 79 -0.66 10.65 -8.66
C TRP A 79 0.10 11.54 -7.69
N ASP A 80 -0.02 12.85 -7.87
CA ASP A 80 0.47 13.82 -6.90
C ASP A 80 -0.29 13.68 -5.57
N GLU A 81 0.40 13.92 -4.45
CA GLU A 81 -0.18 13.72 -3.11
C GLU A 81 -1.43 14.62 -2.89
N GLU A 82 -1.43 15.83 -3.45
CA GLU A 82 -2.58 16.74 -3.39
C GLU A 82 -3.81 16.13 -4.08
N PHE A 83 -3.63 15.50 -5.24
CA PHE A 83 -4.71 14.84 -5.96
C PHE A 83 -5.23 13.62 -5.19
N VAL A 84 -4.31 12.81 -4.63
CA VAL A 84 -4.70 11.67 -3.78
C VAL A 84 -5.54 12.13 -2.59
N LEU A 85 -5.13 13.23 -1.92
CA LEU A 85 -5.86 13.79 -0.80
C LEU A 85 -7.23 14.32 -1.22
N ASP A 86 -7.33 15.13 -2.28
CA ASP A 86 -8.60 15.67 -2.77
C ASP A 86 -9.61 14.57 -3.09
N ILE A 87 -9.20 13.55 -3.85
CA ILE A 87 -10.09 12.44 -4.22
C ILE A 87 -10.48 11.60 -2.99
N THR A 88 -9.55 11.38 -2.06
CA THR A 88 -9.85 10.60 -0.85
C THR A 88 -10.80 11.37 0.08
N ILE A 89 -10.69 12.70 0.17
CA ILE A 89 -11.64 13.57 0.90
C ILE A 89 -13.02 13.47 0.25
N ARG A 90 -13.13 13.61 -1.07
CA ARG A 90 -14.41 13.52 -1.79
C ARG A 90 -15.07 12.15 -1.59
N TYR A 91 -14.30 11.08 -1.64
CA TYR A 91 -14.78 9.73 -1.31
C TYR A 91 -15.33 9.69 0.12
N TRP A 92 -14.55 10.17 1.10
CA TRP A 92 -14.92 10.15 2.51
C TRP A 92 -16.20 10.94 2.79
N GLU A 93 -16.33 12.15 2.24
CA GLU A 93 -17.54 12.97 2.37
C GLU A 93 -18.77 12.33 1.72
N ALA A 94 -18.60 11.74 0.53
CA ALA A 94 -19.67 11.00 -0.13
C ALA A 94 -20.09 9.76 0.69
N ALA A 95 -19.14 9.00 1.21
CA ALA A 95 -19.37 7.84 2.07
C ALA A 95 -20.12 8.22 3.35
N ARG A 96 -19.72 9.32 4.01
CA ARG A 96 -20.43 9.85 5.19
C ARG A 96 -21.87 10.24 4.87
N ARG A 97 -22.10 10.95 3.77
CA ARG A 97 -23.48 11.31 3.33
C ARG A 97 -24.32 10.08 3.02
N ALA A 98 -23.71 9.04 2.46
CA ALA A 98 -24.34 7.74 2.20
C ALA A 98 -24.48 6.86 3.46
N ARG A 99 -24.03 7.34 4.63
CA ARG A 99 -24.05 6.60 5.91
C ARG A 99 -23.25 5.29 5.87
N LEU A 100 -22.22 5.24 5.04
CA LEU A 100 -21.26 4.14 5.06
C LEU A 100 -20.40 4.20 6.33
N PRO A 101 -19.89 3.06 6.82
CA PRO A 101 -19.12 2.99 8.05
C PRO A 101 -17.66 3.43 7.83
N VAL A 102 -17.46 4.69 7.45
CA VAL A 102 -16.15 5.34 7.47
C VAL A 102 -15.91 6.01 8.81
N ASP A 103 -14.64 6.20 9.18
CA ASP A 103 -14.29 6.93 10.40
C ASP A 103 -14.84 8.36 10.37
N ALA A 104 -15.24 8.88 11.53
CA ALA A 104 -15.74 10.25 11.66
C ALA A 104 -14.62 11.30 11.58
N ASP A 105 -13.37 10.91 11.88
CA ASP A 105 -12.18 11.72 11.65
C ASP A 105 -11.53 11.36 10.31
N PHE A 106 -11.28 12.38 9.48
CA PHE A 106 -10.65 12.16 8.17
C PHE A 106 -9.20 11.67 8.32
N GLY A 107 -8.45 12.13 9.32
CA GLY A 107 -7.08 11.69 9.55
C GLY A 107 -7.00 10.20 9.84
N ALA A 108 -7.88 9.69 10.70
CA ALA A 108 -8.03 8.27 10.99
C ALA A 108 -8.45 7.46 9.75
N PHE A 109 -9.41 7.95 8.97
CA PHE A 109 -9.82 7.31 7.72
C PHE A 109 -8.66 7.26 6.70
N TYR A 110 -7.97 8.40 6.48
CA TYR A 110 -6.86 8.49 5.55
C TYR A 110 -5.71 7.56 5.94
N ARG A 111 -5.39 7.51 7.25
CA ARG A 111 -4.43 6.55 7.79
C ARG A 111 -4.81 5.10 7.44
N ALA A 112 -6.08 4.72 7.58
CA ALA A 112 -6.53 3.39 7.21
C ALA A 112 -6.43 3.12 5.69
N VAL A 113 -6.67 4.13 4.84
CA VAL A 113 -6.44 4.04 3.38
C VAL A 113 -4.96 3.83 3.06
N GLU A 114 -4.05 4.55 3.73
CA GLU A 114 -2.61 4.40 3.55
C GLU A 114 -2.10 3.01 3.94
N TRP A 115 -2.56 2.49 5.08
CA TRP A 115 -2.20 1.15 5.55
C TRP A 115 -2.74 0.05 4.63
N MET A 116 -3.91 0.27 4.03
CA MET A 116 -4.45 -0.60 2.99
C MET A 116 -3.60 -0.56 1.72
N GLY A 117 -3.23 0.64 1.26
CA GLY A 117 -2.32 0.82 0.13
C GLY A 117 -0.97 0.14 0.35
N LEU A 118 -0.40 0.25 1.56
CA LEU A 118 0.84 -0.41 1.95
C LEU A 118 0.73 -1.94 1.83
N GLN A 119 -0.33 -2.54 2.37
CA GLN A 119 -0.57 -3.98 2.27
C GLN A 119 -0.65 -4.44 0.80
N ARG A 120 -1.40 -3.69 -0.02
CA ARG A 120 -1.55 -3.98 -1.45
C ARG A 120 -0.22 -3.92 -2.17
N HIS A 121 0.58 -2.89 -1.94
CA HIS A 121 1.91 -2.77 -2.56
C HIS A 121 2.87 -3.87 -2.13
N LEU A 122 2.87 -4.26 -0.85
CA LEU A 122 3.66 -5.40 -0.36
C LEU A 122 3.26 -6.71 -1.06
N LYS A 123 1.95 -6.94 -1.22
CA LYS A 123 1.42 -8.09 -1.95
C LYS A 123 1.86 -8.09 -3.41
N VAL A 124 1.77 -6.95 -4.10
CA VAL A 124 2.20 -6.81 -5.51
C VAL A 124 3.69 -7.03 -5.66
N ALA A 125 4.52 -6.46 -4.77
CA ALA A 125 5.97 -6.67 -4.78
C ALA A 125 6.33 -8.16 -4.63
N GLY A 126 5.64 -8.90 -3.75
CA GLY A 126 5.79 -10.35 -3.61
C GLY A 126 5.37 -11.12 -4.87
N ILE A 127 4.27 -10.72 -5.51
CA ILE A 127 3.82 -11.33 -6.78
C ILE A 127 4.85 -11.11 -7.89
N PHE A 128 5.37 -9.89 -8.03
CA PHE A 128 6.35 -9.55 -9.06
C PHE A 128 7.67 -10.30 -8.85
N ALA A 129 8.16 -10.35 -7.60
CA ALA A 129 9.32 -11.16 -7.27
C ALA A 129 9.12 -12.64 -7.64
N ARG A 130 7.94 -13.21 -7.34
CA ARG A 130 7.62 -14.60 -7.73
C ARG A 130 7.55 -14.78 -9.25
N LEU A 131 6.86 -13.89 -9.98
CA LEU A 131 6.73 -13.96 -11.43
C LEU A 131 8.10 -13.86 -12.13
N THR A 132 9.02 -13.06 -11.59
CA THR A 132 10.36 -12.94 -12.18
C THR A 132 11.25 -14.13 -11.83
N LEU A 133 11.34 -14.51 -10.56
CA LEU A 133 12.27 -15.55 -10.12
C LEU A 133 11.82 -16.96 -10.49
N ARG A 134 10.51 -17.25 -10.41
CA ARG A 134 9.96 -18.57 -10.70
C ARG A 134 9.53 -18.72 -12.16
N ASP A 135 8.87 -17.70 -12.70
CA ASP A 135 8.19 -17.80 -14.01
C ASP A 135 8.99 -17.14 -15.15
N GLY A 136 10.20 -16.64 -14.88
CA GLY A 136 11.10 -16.10 -15.90
C GLY A 136 10.58 -14.85 -16.60
N LYS A 137 9.74 -14.04 -15.93
CA LYS A 137 9.15 -12.81 -16.50
C LYS A 137 9.87 -11.56 -15.97
N PRO A 138 11.00 -11.13 -16.57
CA PRO A 138 11.84 -10.05 -16.03
C PRO A 138 11.17 -8.67 -16.05
N LYS A 139 10.20 -8.45 -16.95
CA LYS A 139 9.50 -7.16 -17.09
C LYS A 139 8.83 -6.67 -15.80
N TYR A 140 8.44 -7.57 -14.89
CA TYR A 140 7.79 -7.19 -13.63
C TYR A 140 8.75 -6.61 -12.59
N LEU A 141 10.07 -6.81 -12.73
CA LEU A 141 11.04 -6.13 -11.88
C LEU A 141 11.21 -4.66 -12.24
N ALA A 142 10.92 -4.25 -13.48
CA ALA A 142 11.11 -2.88 -13.94
C ALA A 142 10.32 -1.85 -13.10
N ASP A 143 9.15 -2.23 -12.61
CA ASP A 143 8.30 -1.35 -11.77
C ASP A 143 8.64 -1.39 -10.27
N THR A 144 9.51 -2.31 -9.84
CA THR A 144 9.86 -2.53 -8.42
C THR A 144 10.33 -1.27 -7.68
N PRO A 145 11.15 -0.38 -8.27
CA PRO A 145 11.60 0.84 -7.59
C PRO A 145 10.44 1.73 -7.13
N ARG A 146 9.37 1.83 -7.92
CA ARG A 146 8.21 2.65 -7.57
C ARG A 146 7.46 2.07 -6.39
N PHE A 147 7.25 0.74 -6.34
CA PHE A 147 6.62 0.09 -5.19
C PHE A 147 7.43 0.27 -3.91
N ILE A 148 8.76 0.08 -3.99
CA ILE A 148 9.64 0.25 -2.84
C ILE A 148 9.61 1.70 -2.35
N ALA A 149 9.59 2.68 -3.25
CA ALA A 149 9.43 4.08 -2.88
C ALA A 149 8.11 4.35 -2.14
N TYR A 150 6.98 3.85 -2.64
CA TYR A 150 5.68 3.98 -1.95
C TYR A 150 5.64 3.28 -0.59
N ILE A 151 6.14 2.04 -0.52
CA ILE A 151 6.21 1.24 0.70
C ILE A 151 7.05 2.00 1.75
N ARG A 152 8.22 2.50 1.35
CA ARG A 152 9.13 3.25 2.21
C ARG A 152 8.52 4.57 2.66
N ALA A 153 7.92 5.34 1.75
CA ALA A 153 7.27 6.61 2.08
C ALA A 153 6.13 6.42 3.09
N THR A 154 5.26 5.43 2.86
CA THR A 154 4.15 5.14 3.77
C THR A 154 4.66 4.62 5.11
N ALA A 155 5.57 3.65 5.12
CA ALA A 155 6.13 3.11 6.36
C ALA A 155 6.90 4.15 7.17
N GLY A 156 7.55 5.12 6.51
CA GLY A 156 8.25 6.22 7.16
C GLY A 156 7.34 7.26 7.84
N ARG A 157 6.05 7.33 7.46
CA ARG A 157 5.07 8.25 8.07
C ARG A 157 4.53 7.78 9.41
N TYR A 158 4.57 6.47 9.69
CA TYR A 158 3.93 5.88 10.86
C TYR A 158 4.95 5.22 11.77
N MET A 159 5.02 5.68 13.02
CA MET A 159 6.01 5.20 13.99
C MET A 159 5.87 3.69 14.24
N GLU A 160 4.66 3.16 14.20
CA GLU A 160 4.36 1.73 14.34
C GLU A 160 4.97 0.87 13.22
N LEU A 161 5.26 1.49 12.07
CA LEU A 161 5.88 0.85 10.90
C LEU A 161 7.41 1.04 10.85
N THR A 162 8.03 1.68 11.84
CA THR A 162 9.49 1.78 11.98
C THR A 162 10.21 0.43 11.82
N PRO A 163 9.70 -0.69 12.38
CA PRO A 163 10.32 -2.00 12.15
C PRO A 163 10.39 -2.39 10.68
N LEU A 164 9.38 -2.04 9.87
CA LEU A 164 9.37 -2.31 8.43
C LEU A 164 10.38 -1.45 7.69
N VAL A 165 10.51 -0.16 8.03
CA VAL A 165 11.54 0.73 7.46
C VAL A 165 12.93 0.14 7.67
N ARG A 166 13.23 -0.32 8.89
CA ARG A 166 14.53 -0.96 9.21
C ARG A 166 14.78 -2.22 8.38
N VAL A 167 13.74 -3.00 8.08
CA VAL A 167 13.86 -4.17 7.20
C VAL A 167 14.22 -3.72 5.78
N ILE A 168 13.57 -2.67 5.26
CA ILE A 168 13.86 -2.14 3.92
C ILE A 168 15.29 -1.60 3.85
N ASP A 169 15.74 -0.85 4.86
CA ASP A 169 17.11 -0.31 4.96
C ASP A 169 18.17 -1.41 4.96
N GLU A 170 17.95 -2.45 5.76
CA GLU A 170 18.86 -3.60 5.87
C GLU A 170 18.94 -4.38 4.55
N VAL A 171 17.83 -4.53 3.83
CA VAL A 171 17.77 -5.25 2.54
C VAL A 171 18.34 -4.42 1.39
N GLU A 172 18.12 -3.10 1.38
CA GLU A 172 18.63 -2.19 0.34
C GLU A 172 20.07 -1.74 0.61
N GLY A 173 20.67 -2.07 1.76
CA GLY A 173 21.99 -1.59 2.16
C GLY A 173 22.03 -0.09 2.46
N THR A 174 20.87 0.52 2.68
CA THR A 174 20.70 1.95 2.99
C THR A 174 20.61 2.12 4.50
N SER A 175 21.68 1.80 5.22
CA SER A 175 21.74 2.16 6.64
C SER A 175 21.76 3.69 6.73
N ALA A 176 20.72 4.28 7.34
CA ALA A 176 20.73 5.70 7.66
C ALA A 176 22.00 6.01 8.47
N LEU A 177 22.73 7.05 8.08
CA LEU A 177 23.78 7.65 8.89
C LEU A 177 23.13 8.12 10.21
N SER A 178 23.03 7.24 11.20
CA SER A 178 22.69 7.60 12.56
C SER A 178 23.89 8.32 13.17
N GLY A 179 24.01 9.60 12.81
CA GLY A 179 25.08 10.49 13.25
C GLY A 179 24.52 11.89 13.47
N PHE A 180 23.60 12.05 14.43
CA PHE A 180 23.41 13.36 15.05
C PHE A 180 24.63 13.61 15.95
N ALA A 181 25.71 14.12 15.36
CA ALA A 181 26.75 14.80 16.11
C ALA A 181 26.15 16.14 16.56
N TYR A 182 25.68 16.22 17.80
CA TYR A 182 25.49 17.51 18.46
C TYR A 182 26.87 18.16 18.59
N GLY A 183 27.18 19.04 17.64
CA GLY A 183 28.32 19.95 17.75
C GLY A 183 28.07 20.87 18.96
N ARG A 184 28.88 20.71 20.00
CA ARG A 184 29.10 21.78 20.98
C ARG A 184 29.79 22.94 20.27
N VAL A 185 29.14 24.09 20.21
CA VAL A 185 29.73 25.41 20.49
C VAL A 185 28.67 26.25 21.18
#